data_AF-A0A953RZY0-F1
#
_entry.id   AF-A0A953RZY0-F1
#
_cell.length_a   1.000
_cell.length_b   1.000
_cell.length_c   1.000
_cell.angle_alpha   90.00
_cell.angle_beta   90.00
_cell.angle_gamma   90.00
#
_symmetry.space_group_name_H-M   'P 1'
#
loop_
_entity.id
_entity.type
_entity.pdbx_description
1 polymer ?
#
loop_
_entity_poly.entity_id
_entity_poly.type
_entity_poly.pdbx_seq_one_letter_code
_entity_poly.pdbx_strand_id
1 'polypeptide(L)'
;MSAPYASAHPWEDWAETWAHYLHMVDTFDTALSFGLDPESAIDLDVEPFTKDPLYQQADAEATEFLRFVNSWTRLTALLNELSRGMGLHDFYPFVLPRKAVAKLHFIRMVVDFARTQAALQDTVVTC
;
A
#
# COMPACT_ATOMS: atom_id res chain seq x y z
N MET A 1 -4.32 -9.16 -5.04
CA MET A 1 -4.88 -9.76 -6.26
C MET A 1 -3.76 -10.66 -6.79
N SER A 2 -3.94 -11.97 -6.91
CA SER A 2 -2.95 -12.79 -7.64
C SER A 2 -3.69 -13.32 -8.86
N ALA A 3 -3.21 -12.98 -10.06
CA ALA A 3 -3.72 -13.61 -11.26
C ALA A 3 -3.52 -15.15 -11.15
N PRO A 4 -4.38 -15.99 -11.78
CA PRO A 4 -4.21 -17.45 -11.80
C PRO A 4 -2.83 -17.90 -12.29
N TYR A 5 -2.24 -17.10 -13.18
CA TYR A 5 -0.88 -17.27 -13.71
C TYR A 5 0.19 -17.04 -12.62
N ALA A 6 0.10 -15.93 -11.89
CA ALA A 6 1.02 -15.58 -10.81
C ALA A 6 1.00 -16.60 -9.66
N SER A 7 -0.17 -17.18 -9.34
CA SER A 7 -0.26 -18.24 -8.31
C SER A 7 0.43 -19.56 -8.69
N ALA A 8 0.70 -19.79 -9.99
CA ALA A 8 1.42 -20.97 -10.47
C ALA A 8 2.95 -20.77 -10.46
N HIS A 9 3.41 -19.52 -10.42
CA HIS A 9 4.83 -19.15 -10.43
C HIS A 9 5.15 -18.23 -9.25
N PRO A 10 5.68 -18.77 -8.13
CA PRO A 10 5.89 -17.99 -6.90
C PRO A 10 6.73 -16.72 -7.07
N TRP A 11 7.67 -16.70 -8.03
CA TRP A 11 8.49 -15.53 -8.31
C TRP A 11 7.70 -14.42 -9.04
N GLU A 12 6.71 -14.76 -9.86
CA GLU A 12 5.88 -13.79 -10.57
C GLU A 12 4.88 -13.14 -9.62
N ASP A 13 4.22 -13.91 -8.76
CA ASP A 13 3.34 -13.35 -7.70
C ASP A 13 4.11 -12.42 -6.76
N TRP A 14 5.37 -12.75 -6.45
CA TRP A 14 6.24 -11.87 -5.71
C TRP A 14 6.54 -10.57 -6.46
N ALA A 15 6.94 -10.66 -7.73
CA ALA A 15 7.21 -9.49 -8.57
C ALA A 15 5.97 -8.60 -8.75
N GLU A 16 4.79 -9.20 -8.95
CA GLU A 16 3.50 -8.50 -9.06
C GLU A 16 3.17 -7.76 -7.75
N THR A 17 3.41 -8.39 -6.60
CA THR A 17 3.18 -7.74 -5.29
C THR A 17 4.11 -6.52 -5.11
N TRP A 18 5.37 -6.61 -5.52
CA TRP A 18 6.30 -5.46 -5.49
C TRP A 18 5.88 -4.33 -6.43
N ALA A 19 5.56 -4.66 -7.68
CA ALA A 19 5.09 -3.67 -8.64
C ALA A 19 3.84 -2.97 -8.12
N HIS A 20 2.91 -3.73 -7.53
CA HIS A 20 1.71 -3.19 -6.91
C HIS A 20 2.04 -2.25 -5.75
N TYR A 21 2.93 -2.65 -4.84
CA TYR A 21 3.36 -1.81 -3.73
C TYR A 21 3.94 -0.47 -4.23
N LEU A 22 4.82 -0.50 -5.22
CA LEU A 22 5.41 0.72 -5.78
C LEU A 22 4.35 1.63 -6.41
N HIS A 23 3.42 1.06 -7.18
CA HIS A 23 2.31 1.83 -7.74
C HIS A 23 1.41 2.45 -6.68
N MET A 24 1.14 1.73 -5.57
CA MET A 24 0.39 2.28 -4.45
C MET A 24 1.11 3.49 -3.85
N VAL A 25 2.42 3.36 -3.58
CA VAL A 25 3.23 4.46 -2.99
C VAL A 25 3.25 5.67 -3.92
N ASP A 26 3.60 5.49 -5.20
CA ASP A 26 3.70 6.60 -6.16
C ASP A 26 2.36 7.32 -6.36
N THR A 27 1.27 6.56 -6.46
CA THR A 27 -0.08 7.12 -6.63
C THR A 27 -0.53 7.84 -5.37
N PHE A 28 -0.22 7.28 -4.19
CA PHE A 28 -0.55 7.89 -2.90
C PHE A 28 0.21 9.19 -2.69
N ASP A 29 1.51 9.22 -2.93
CA ASP A 29 2.34 10.43 -2.86
C ASP A 29 1.86 11.49 -3.84
N THR A 30 1.44 11.08 -5.05
CA THR A 30 0.82 11.98 -6.03
C THR A 30 -0.45 12.59 -5.47
N ALA A 31 -1.37 11.79 -4.91
CA ALA A 31 -2.62 12.30 -4.32
C ALA A 31 -2.34 13.32 -3.20
N LEU A 32 -1.41 13.01 -2.29
CA LEU A 32 -0.99 13.92 -1.23
C LEU A 32 -0.41 15.23 -1.78
N SER A 33 0.38 15.18 -2.85
CA SER A 33 0.96 16.38 -3.48
C SER A 33 -0.09 17.34 -4.05
N PHE A 34 -1.27 16.82 -4.42
CA PHE A 34 -2.42 17.60 -4.86
C PHE A 34 -3.34 18.04 -3.69
N GLY A 35 -2.93 17.80 -2.44
CA GLY A 35 -3.70 18.16 -1.25
C GLY A 35 -4.85 17.21 -0.94
N LEU A 36 -4.89 16.04 -1.58
CA LEU A 36 -5.88 15.00 -1.27
C LEU A 36 -5.27 14.06 -0.23
N ASP A 37 -5.54 14.34 1.04
CA ASP A 37 -5.24 13.44 2.16
C ASP A 37 -6.43 12.51 2.42
N PRO A 38 -6.35 11.22 2.07
CA PRO A 38 -7.48 10.29 2.24
C PRO A 38 -7.89 10.05 3.69
N GLU A 39 -7.01 10.34 4.66
CA GLU A 39 -7.32 10.16 6.08
C GLU A 39 -8.34 11.19 6.57
N SER A 40 -8.22 12.44 6.08
CA SER A 40 -9.03 13.59 6.52
C SER A 40 -10.08 14.03 5.49
N ALA A 41 -9.82 13.86 4.20
CA ALA A 41 -10.68 14.38 3.12
C ALA A 41 -11.80 13.42 2.69
N ILE A 42 -11.71 12.14 3.07
CA ILE A 42 -12.62 11.08 2.59
C ILE A 42 -13.32 10.43 3.77
N ASP A 43 -14.58 10.83 3.98
CA ASP A 43 -15.50 10.18 4.92
C ASP A 43 -16.22 9.02 4.22
N LEU A 44 -15.51 7.91 4.04
CA LEU A 44 -16.06 6.65 3.55
C LEU A 44 -15.98 5.59 4.64
N ASP A 45 -17.11 4.95 4.90
CA ASP A 45 -17.23 3.85 5.85
C ASP A 45 -16.66 2.57 5.23
N VAL A 46 -15.34 2.42 5.32
CA VAL A 46 -14.63 1.23 4.90
C VAL A 46 -14.04 0.56 6.14
N GLU A 47 -14.33 -0.73 6.31
CA GLU A 47 -13.78 -1.53 7.40
C GLU A 47 -12.24 -1.48 7.36
N PRO A 48 -11.59 -0.92 8.39
CA PRO A 48 -10.14 -0.74 8.37
C PRO A 48 -9.41 -2.06 8.61
N PHE A 49 -8.25 -2.21 7.99
CA PHE A 49 -7.31 -3.24 8.38
C PHE A 49 -6.79 -2.96 9.79
N THR A 50 -6.67 -4.03 10.57
CA THR A 50 -6.06 -4.05 11.89
C THR A 50 -4.70 -4.75 11.83
N LYS A 51 -4.06 -4.95 12.99
CA LYS A 51 -2.76 -5.62 13.05
C LYS A 51 -2.80 -7.11 12.69
N ASP A 52 -3.97 -7.76 12.74
CA ASP A 52 -4.09 -9.20 12.52
C ASP A 52 -3.44 -9.72 11.22
N PRO A 53 -3.70 -9.12 10.03
CA PRO A 53 -3.08 -9.54 8.77
C PRO A 53 -1.61 -9.13 8.58
N LEU A 54 -0.98 -8.41 9.52
CA LEU A 54 0.40 -7.94 9.31
C LEU A 54 1.40 -9.09 9.37
N TYR A 55 2.44 -9.01 8.55
CA TYR A 55 3.53 -10.00 8.56
C TYR A 55 4.22 -10.07 9.93
N GLN A 56 4.45 -8.92 10.55
CA GLN A 56 5.00 -8.81 11.89
C GLN A 56 4.17 -7.81 12.72
N GLN A 57 3.28 -8.34 13.56
CA GLN A 57 2.32 -7.51 14.30
C GLN A 57 2.96 -6.59 15.35
N ALA A 58 4.14 -6.96 15.83
CA ALA A 58 4.94 -6.20 16.80
C ALA A 58 5.94 -5.23 16.15
N ASP A 59 5.86 -5.01 14.84
CA ASP A 59 6.66 -4.00 14.16
C ASP A 59 6.36 -2.60 14.73
N ALA A 60 7.40 -1.79 14.90
CA ALA A 60 7.30 -0.42 15.40
C ALA A 60 6.54 0.47 14.40
N GLU A 61 6.75 0.23 13.09
CA GLU A 61 6.14 0.99 12.00
C GLU A 61 4.76 0.45 11.58
N ALA A 62 4.27 -0.61 12.24
CA ALA A 62 2.99 -1.25 11.92
C ALA A 62 1.82 -0.27 11.86
N THR A 63 1.78 0.70 12.79
CA THR A 63 0.71 1.71 12.84
C THR A 63 0.76 2.64 11.62
N GLU A 64 1.95 3.04 11.18
CA GLU A 64 2.11 3.89 10.01
C GLU A 64 1.75 3.13 8.73
N PHE A 65 2.19 1.88 8.60
CA PHE A 65 1.79 1.04 7.49
C PHE A 65 0.27 0.85 7.42
N LEU A 66 -0.40 0.65 8.56
CA LEU A 66 -1.86 0.55 8.61
C LEU A 66 -2.54 1.85 8.19
N ARG A 67 -2.03 3.02 8.59
CA ARG A 67 -2.53 4.31 8.07
C ARG A 67 -2.43 4.35 6.56
N PHE A 68 -1.27 4.02 6.00
CA PHE A 68 -1.06 3.98 4.55
C PHE A 68 -2.05 3.06 3.82
N VAL A 69 -2.20 1.79 4.24
CA VAL A 69 -3.08 0.83 3.55
C VAL A 69 -4.56 1.20 3.71
N ASN A 70 -4.97 1.71 4.87
CA ASN A 70 -6.35 2.15 5.09
C ASN A 70 -6.66 3.40 4.25
N SER A 71 -5.74 4.37 4.19
CA SER A 71 -5.86 5.55 3.34
C SER A 71 -5.87 5.19 1.85
N TRP A 72 -5.07 4.21 1.42
CA TRP A 72 -5.14 3.65 0.06
C TRP A 72 -6.52 3.05 -0.26
N THR A 73 -7.12 2.34 0.69
CA THR A 73 -8.45 1.74 0.51
C THR A 73 -9.52 2.81 0.34
N ARG A 74 -9.45 3.90 1.11
CA ARG A 74 -10.34 5.07 0.94
C ARG A 74 -10.14 5.77 -0.40
N LEU A 75 -8.89 5.96 -0.82
CA LEU A 75 -8.55 6.59 -2.10
C LEU A 75 -9.11 5.80 -3.28
N THR A 76 -8.89 4.48 -3.29
CA THR A 76 -9.40 3.61 -4.37
C THR A 76 -10.93 3.55 -4.39
N ALA A 77 -11.59 3.57 -3.22
CA ALA A 77 -13.04 3.69 -3.13
C ALA A 77 -13.57 5.00 -3.73
N LEU A 78 -12.94 6.14 -3.42
CA LEU A 78 -13.27 7.44 -4.02
C LEU A 78 -13.11 7.41 -5.55
N LEU A 79 -11.99 6.88 -6.05
CA LEU A 79 -11.75 6.78 -7.50
C LEU A 79 -12.81 5.93 -8.21
N ASN A 80 -13.26 4.85 -7.57
CA ASN A 80 -14.35 4.03 -8.08
C ASN A 80 -15.69 4.78 -8.12
N GLU A 81 -16.04 5.51 -7.05
CA GLU A 81 -17.26 6.33 -7.03
C GLU A 81 -17.23 7.43 -8.11
N LEU A 82 -16.09 8.11 -8.29
CA LEU A 82 -15.91 9.09 -9.37
C LEU A 82 -16.11 8.46 -10.75
N SER A 83 -15.52 7.27 -10.96
CA SER A 83 -15.64 6.52 -12.22
C SER A 83 -17.10 6.15 -12.51
N ARG A 84 -17.81 5.61 -11.50
CA ARG A 84 -19.24 5.27 -11.60
C ARG A 84 -20.12 6.48 -11.85
N GLY A 85 -19.83 7.63 -11.22
CA GLY A 85 -20.53 8.89 -11.48
C GLY A 85 -20.44 9.37 -12.93
N MET A 86 -19.35 9.01 -13.63
CA MET A 86 -19.17 9.26 -15.06
C MET A 86 -19.68 8.15 -15.97
N GLY A 87 -20.27 7.07 -15.42
CA GLY A 87 -20.68 5.89 -16.19
C GLY A 87 -19.52 5.02 -16.68
N LEU A 88 -18.31 5.19 -16.12
CA LEU A 88 -17.16 4.33 -16.40
C LEU A 88 -17.16 3.11 -15.47
N HIS A 89 -16.37 2.10 -15.84
CA HIS A 89 -16.07 0.98 -14.94
C HIS A 89 -15.23 1.45 -13.75
N ASP A 90 -15.30 0.72 -12.64
CA ASP A 90 -14.45 0.95 -11.48
C ASP A 90 -12.97 0.98 -11.89
N PHE A 91 -12.27 2.02 -11.47
CA PHE A 91 -10.84 2.16 -11.72
C PHE A 91 -10.03 1.06 -11.02
N TYR A 92 -10.46 0.69 -9.82
CA TYR A 92 -9.84 -0.29 -8.95
C TYR A 92 -10.88 -1.25 -8.35
N PRO A 93 -11.38 -2.25 -9.11
CA PRO A 93 -12.45 -3.16 -8.67
C PRO A 93 -11.99 -4.23 -7.67
N PHE A 94 -10.79 -4.09 -7.09
CA PHE A 94 -10.15 -5.13 -6.30
C PHE A 94 -10.20 -4.83 -4.81
N VAL A 95 -10.65 -5.80 -4.02
CA VAL A 95 -10.48 -5.78 -2.57
C VAL A 95 -9.10 -6.35 -2.22
N LEU A 96 -8.31 -5.64 -1.42
CA LEU A 96 -7.02 -6.13 -0.95
C LEU A 96 -7.23 -7.34 -0.01
N PRO A 97 -6.82 -8.56 -0.39
CA PRO A 97 -6.97 -9.71 0.48
C PRO A 97 -5.97 -9.61 1.65
N ARG A 98 -6.37 -10.14 2.81
CA ARG A 98 -5.55 -10.14 4.05
C ARG A 98 -4.13 -10.66 3.83
N LYS A 99 -3.96 -11.71 3.01
CA LYS A 99 -2.64 -12.25 2.64
C LYS A 99 -1.79 -11.28 1.82
N ALA A 100 -2.39 -10.46 0.96
CA ALA A 100 -1.64 -9.43 0.22
C ALA A 100 -1.21 -8.32 1.17
N VAL A 101 -2.06 -7.90 2.12
CA VAL A 101 -1.68 -6.92 3.14
C VAL A 101 -0.46 -7.38 3.94
N ALA A 102 -0.40 -8.67 4.31
CA ALA A 102 0.79 -9.25 4.94
C ALA A 102 2.04 -9.09 4.07
N LYS A 103 1.96 -9.44 2.78
CA LYS A 103 3.10 -9.30 1.86
C LYS A 103 3.53 -7.85 1.67
N LEU A 104 2.57 -6.93 1.54
CA LEU A 104 2.82 -5.50 1.44
C LEU A 104 3.51 -4.95 2.70
N HIS A 105 3.12 -5.43 3.89
CA HIS A 105 3.78 -5.07 5.15
C HIS A 105 5.23 -5.53 5.16
N PHE A 106 5.49 -6.77 4.73
CA PHE A 106 6.86 -7.27 4.62
C PHE A 106 7.71 -6.43 3.66
N ILE A 107 7.16 -6.06 2.49
CA ILE A 107 7.83 -5.18 1.53
C ILE A 107 8.17 -3.82 2.16
N ARG A 108 7.21 -3.21 2.88
CA ARG A 108 7.43 -1.95 3.60
C ARG A 108 8.60 -2.06 4.58
N MET A 109 8.64 -3.12 5.40
CA MET A 109 9.74 -3.37 6.34
C MET A 109 11.10 -3.47 5.63
N VAL A 110 11.17 -4.14 4.47
CA VAL A 110 12.41 -4.25 3.68
C VAL A 110 12.86 -2.88 3.16
N VAL A 111 11.92 -2.07 2.65
CA VAL A 111 12.20 -0.71 2.17
C VAL A 111 12.67 0.18 3.29
N ASP A 112 12.01 0.16 4.45
CA ASP A 112 12.36 0.99 5.59
C ASP A 112 13.74 0.60 6.13
N PHE A 113 14.03 -0.70 6.23
CA PHE A 113 15.36 -1.20 6.58
C PHE A 113 16.44 -0.70 5.62
N ALA A 114 16.21 -0.80 4.31
CA ALA A 114 17.16 -0.33 3.30
C ALA A 114 17.38 1.19 3.38
N ARG A 115 16.33 1.98 3.62
CA ARG A 115 16.41 3.43 3.84
C ARG A 115 17.24 3.77 5.09
N THR A 116 17.02 3.08 6.20
CA THR A 116 17.82 3.26 7.42
C THR A 116 19.28 2.93 7.18
N GLN A 117 19.60 1.84 6.46
CA GLN A 117 20.98 1.50 6.15
C GLN A 117 21.68 2.55 5.28
N ALA A 118 21.00 3.06 4.25
CA ALA A 118 21.55 4.11 3.39
C ALA A 118 21.86 5.38 4.19
N ALA A 119 20.93 5.82 5.06
CA ALA A 119 21.14 7.00 5.91
C ALA A 119 22.34 6.85 6.88
N LEU A 120 22.56 5.64 7.41
CA LEU A 120 23.72 5.35 8.26
C LEU A 120 25.03 5.39 7.45
N GLN A 121 25.04 4.87 6.22
CA GLN A 121 26.21 4.92 5.34
C GLN A 121 26.60 6.34 4.98
N ASP A 122 25.64 7.19 4.63
CA ASP A 122 25.89 8.61 4.30
C ASP A 122 26.47 9.38 5.49
N THR A 123 25.97 9.12 6.69
CA THR A 123 26.45 9.77 7.93
C THR A 123 27.92 9.43 8.22
N VAL A 124 28.33 8.17 7.98
CA VAL A 124 29.70 7.71 8.20
C VAL A 124 30.69 8.27 7.17
N VAL A 125 30.24 8.52 5.93
CA VAL A 125 31.10 9.07 4.85
C VAL A 125 31.33 10.59 5.00
N THR A 126 30.42 11.29 5.66
CA THR A 126 30.54 12.74 5.91
C THR A 126 31.37 13.14 7.14
N CYS A 127 31.87 12.17 7.92
CA CYS A 127 32.71 12.39 9.10
C CYS A 127 34.17 12.08 8.82
#